data_AF-A0A7V0YUZ5-F1
#
_entry.id   AF-A0A7V0YUZ5-F1
#
_cell.length_a   1.000
_cell.length_b   1.000
_cell.length_c   1.000
_cell.angle_alpha   90.00
_cell.angle_beta   90.00
_cell.angle_gamma   90.00
#
_symmetry.space_group_name_H-M   'P 1'
#
loop_
_entity.id
_entity.type
_entity.pdbx_description
1 polymer ?
#
loop_
_entity_poly.entity_id
_entity_poly.type
_entity_poly.pdbx_seq_one_letter_code
_entity_poly.pdbx_strand_id
1 'polypeptide(L)'
;MQDVRVIPPYPEANEDGIREGKSKSSKFSFNFNLKPKEVKAHLDKYVIKQDDAKKTLAIAICDHYNHVAECIKREREQGDSKSDSDEEYTKQNVLLIGPTGVGKTYLIKTLAKLIGVPFVKADATKFSETGYVGGNVEDIIRDLVTEAEGNVDVAKYGMVFIDEIDKIASAANLIGKDVSGRGVQTGLL
;
A
#
# COMPACT_ATOMS: atom_id res chain seq x y z
N MET A 1 -27.11 -55.25 27.94
CA MET A 1 -27.85 -54.17 27.24
C MET A 1 -26.90 -52.99 27.12
N GLN A 2 -26.47 -52.71 25.89
CA GLN A 2 -25.71 -51.52 25.53
C GLN A 2 -26.68 -50.35 25.44
N ASP A 3 -26.33 -49.20 26.01
CA ASP A 3 -26.95 -47.92 25.65
C ASP A 3 -25.87 -46.92 25.25
N VAL A 4 -25.90 -46.61 23.96
CA VAL A 4 -25.04 -45.67 23.25
C VAL A 4 -25.59 -44.26 23.51
N ARG A 5 -24.79 -43.36 24.08
CA ARG A 5 -25.09 -41.92 24.09
C ARG A 5 -24.28 -41.22 23.01
N VAL A 6 -25.00 -40.77 21.99
CA VAL A 6 -24.53 -39.93 20.89
C VAL A 6 -24.18 -38.53 21.43
N ILE A 7 -23.00 -38.02 21.10
CA ILE A 7 -22.61 -36.62 21.33
C ILE A 7 -22.92 -35.85 20.04
N PRO A 8 -23.77 -34.80 20.05
CA PRO A 8 -23.93 -33.94 18.88
C PRO A 8 -22.71 -33.03 18.67
N PRO A 9 -22.29 -32.77 17.42
CA PRO A 9 -21.18 -31.88 17.13
C PRO A 9 -21.67 -30.42 17.07
N TYR A 10 -20.88 -29.54 17.67
CA TYR A 10 -20.93 -28.06 17.69
C TYR A 10 -21.94 -27.38 18.63
N PRO A 11 -21.46 -26.41 19.45
CA PRO A 11 -22.33 -25.53 20.20
C PRO A 11 -22.99 -24.49 19.29
N GLU A 12 -24.25 -24.21 19.60
CA GLU A 12 -25.19 -23.36 18.88
C GLU A 12 -24.67 -21.92 18.67
N ALA A 13 -25.02 -21.35 17.52
CA ALA A 13 -24.79 -19.96 17.19
C ALA A 13 -25.59 -19.07 18.15
N ASN A 14 -24.90 -18.36 19.04
CA ASN A 14 -25.50 -17.28 19.81
C ASN A 14 -25.69 -16.08 18.90
N GLU A 15 -26.94 -15.84 18.51
CA GLU A 15 -27.45 -14.56 18.03
C GLU A 15 -27.38 -13.56 19.19
N ASP A 16 -26.28 -12.80 19.30
CA ASP A 16 -26.25 -11.60 20.14
C ASP A 16 -25.15 -10.64 19.70
N GLY A 17 -25.58 -9.46 19.24
CA GLY A 17 -24.75 -8.27 19.16
C GLY A 17 -24.19 -7.98 17.77
N ILE A 18 -25.03 -7.41 16.90
CA ILE A 18 -24.56 -6.43 15.91
C ILE A 18 -23.87 -5.33 16.72
N ARG A 19 -22.56 -5.43 16.86
CA ARG A 19 -21.73 -4.31 17.30
C ARG A 19 -21.78 -3.31 16.16
N GLU A 20 -22.68 -2.35 16.26
CA GLU A 20 -22.55 -1.08 15.55
C GLU A 20 -21.19 -0.50 15.92
N GLY A 21 -20.19 -0.80 15.10
CA GLY A 21 -18.91 -0.14 15.13
C GLY A 21 -19.20 1.34 14.89
N LYS A 22 -19.10 2.14 15.95
CA LYS A 22 -19.15 3.60 15.85
C LYS A 22 -18.11 4.02 14.82
N SER A 23 -18.57 4.31 13.59
CA SER A 23 -17.83 5.02 12.58
C SER A 23 -17.54 6.41 13.16
N LYS A 24 -16.44 6.53 13.89
CA LYS A 24 -15.78 7.80 14.07
C LYS A 24 -15.15 8.09 12.72
N SER A 25 -15.88 8.76 11.83
CA SER A 25 -15.29 9.45 10.69
C SER A 25 -14.41 10.58 11.23
N SER A 26 -13.24 10.20 11.76
CA SER A 26 -12.18 11.16 11.98
C SER A 26 -11.80 11.65 10.59
N LYS A 27 -12.20 12.88 10.27
CA LYS A 27 -11.77 13.56 9.05
C LYS A 27 -10.26 13.52 9.04
N PHE A 28 -9.69 12.75 8.12
CA PHE A 28 -8.26 12.69 7.92
C PHE A 28 -7.77 14.10 7.58
N SER A 29 -7.00 14.69 8.49
CA SER A 29 -6.38 16.01 8.28
C SER A 29 -5.00 15.78 7.70
N PHE A 30 -4.96 15.40 6.42
CA PHE A 30 -3.70 15.32 5.68
C PHE A 30 -3.18 16.72 5.39
N ASN A 31 -2.27 17.21 6.24
CA ASN A 31 -1.58 18.48 6.04
C ASN A 31 -0.11 18.19 5.72
N PHE A 32 0.17 17.86 4.47
CA PHE A 32 1.54 17.72 4.00
C PHE A 32 2.11 19.11 3.67
N ASN A 33 3.21 19.47 4.33
CA ASN A 33 3.94 20.72 4.11
C ASN A 33 5.45 20.52 4.24
N LEU A 34 5.94 19.32 3.93
CA LEU A 34 7.36 18.98 4.03
C LEU A 34 8.06 19.35 2.73
N LYS A 35 9.22 20.00 2.85
CA LYS A 35 10.10 20.26 1.69
C LYS A 35 10.98 19.04 1.43
N PRO A 36 11.41 18.79 0.17
CA PRO A 36 12.31 17.68 -0.15
C PRO A 36 13.60 17.67 0.69
N LYS A 37 14.12 18.85 1.05
CA LYS A 37 15.31 18.98 1.91
C LYS A 37 15.05 18.45 3.33
N GLU A 38 13.86 18.66 3.87
CA GLU A 38 13.47 18.21 5.22
C GLU A 38 13.24 16.70 5.24
N VAL A 39 12.58 16.17 4.21
CA VAL A 39 12.41 14.73 4.03
C VAL A 39 13.77 14.05 3.92
N LYS A 40 14.67 14.56 3.07
CA LYS A 40 16.03 14.03 2.95
C LYS A 40 16.77 14.08 4.30
N ALA A 41 16.74 15.21 4.99
CA ALA A 41 17.41 15.37 6.28
C ALA A 41 16.85 14.44 7.37
N HIS A 42 15.57 14.09 7.31
CA HIS A 42 15.00 13.08 8.19
C HIS A 42 15.55 11.69 7.84
N LEU A 43 15.54 11.31 6.56
CA LEU A 43 16.09 10.03 6.09
C LEU A 43 17.59 9.88 6.40
N ASP A 44 18.35 10.98 6.36
CA ASP A 44 19.79 11.01 6.69
C ASP A 44 20.08 10.56 8.14
N LYS A 45 19.14 10.69 9.06
CA LYS A 45 19.28 10.23 10.46
C LYS A 45 19.22 8.71 10.61
N TYR A 46 18.62 8.03 9.64
CA TYR A 46 18.30 6.60 9.71
C TYR A 46 19.07 5.77 8.68
N VAL A 47 19.36 6.35 7.51
CA VAL A 47 20.04 5.66 6.40
C VAL A 47 21.31 6.41 6.00
N ILE A 48 22.45 5.76 6.27
CA ILE A 48 23.78 6.25 5.97
C ILE A 48 24.11 6.02 4.49
N LYS A 49 24.73 7.01 3.82
CA LYS A 49 24.97 7.04 2.36
C LYS A 49 23.65 7.03 1.57
N GLN A 50 23.64 6.52 0.33
CA GLN A 50 22.45 6.48 -0.54
C GLN A 50 21.87 7.88 -0.81
N ASP A 51 22.72 8.89 -0.96
CA ASP A 51 22.31 10.30 -1.12
C ASP A 51 21.38 10.52 -2.32
N ASP A 52 21.68 9.89 -3.45
CA ASP A 52 20.85 10.00 -4.66
C ASP A 52 19.48 9.37 -4.46
N ALA A 53 19.42 8.17 -3.87
CA ALA A 53 18.15 7.51 -3.57
C ALA A 53 17.29 8.34 -2.60
N LYS A 54 17.89 8.88 -1.54
CA LYS A 54 17.21 9.76 -0.57
C LYS A 54 16.69 11.03 -1.22
N LYS A 55 17.49 11.65 -2.09
CA LYS A 55 17.10 12.88 -2.82
C LYS A 55 15.94 12.60 -3.78
N THR A 56 16.03 11.54 -4.59
CA THR A 56 15.00 11.17 -5.56
C THR A 56 13.69 10.82 -4.86
N LEU A 57 13.75 10.01 -3.79
CA LEU A 57 12.56 9.68 -2.99
C LEU A 57 11.94 10.91 -2.35
N ALA A 58 12.76 11.80 -1.79
CA ALA A 58 12.25 13.03 -1.18
C ALA A 58 11.53 13.91 -2.20
N ILE A 59 12.04 14.04 -3.42
CA ILE A 59 11.39 14.80 -4.48
C ILE A 59 10.06 14.13 -4.87
N ALA A 60 10.09 12.85 -5.23
CA ALA A 60 8.92 12.11 -5.71
C ALA A 60 7.78 12.09 -4.68
N ILE A 61 8.10 11.87 -3.40
CA ILE A 61 7.09 11.83 -2.34
C ILE A 61 6.54 13.22 -2.01
N CYS A 62 7.39 14.26 -2.03
CA CYS A 62 6.88 15.62 -1.85
C CYS A 62 5.96 16.03 -2.98
N ASP A 63 6.34 15.72 -4.22
CA ASP A 63 5.51 15.98 -5.39
C ASP A 63 4.14 15.28 -5.28
N HIS A 64 4.17 13.97 -4.99
CA HIS A 64 2.96 13.18 -4.82
C HIS A 64 2.01 13.72 -3.74
N TYR A 65 2.53 14.00 -2.54
CA TYR A 65 1.67 14.42 -1.44
C TYR A 65 1.30 15.90 -1.45
N ASN A 66 2.07 16.76 -2.14
CA ASN A 66 1.63 18.11 -2.45
C ASN A 66 0.42 18.07 -3.38
N HIS A 67 0.48 17.25 -4.44
CA HIS A 67 -0.64 17.10 -5.36
C HIS A 67 -1.89 16.53 -4.66
N VAL A 68 -1.73 15.48 -3.84
CA VAL A 68 -2.82 14.95 -3.01
C VAL A 68 -3.43 16.03 -2.11
N ALA A 69 -2.61 16.85 -1.46
CA ALA A 69 -3.10 17.93 -0.60
C ALA A 69 -3.86 19.00 -1.38
N GLU A 70 -3.47 19.30 -2.62
CA GLU A 70 -4.19 20.21 -3.51
C GLU A 70 -5.54 19.65 -3.94
N CYS A 71 -5.61 18.37 -4.32
CA CYS A 71 -6.88 17.71 -4.65
C CYS A 71 -7.87 17.75 -3.48
N ILE A 72 -7.41 17.41 -2.28
CA ILE A 72 -8.24 17.46 -1.06
C ILE A 72 -8.75 18.90 -0.78
N LYS A 73 -7.94 19.93 -1.06
CA LYS A 73 -8.37 21.33 -0.90
C LYS A 73 -9.43 21.72 -1.93
N ARG A 74 -9.24 21.37 -3.21
CA ARG A 74 -10.20 21.65 -4.29
C ARG A 74 -11.56 20.99 -4.02
N GLU A 75 -11.55 19.73 -3.57
CA GLU A 75 -12.77 19.00 -3.18
C GLU A 75 -13.55 19.70 -2.05
N ARG A 76 -12.85 20.37 -1.12
CA ARG A 76 -13.47 21.10 0.00
C ARG A 76 -14.00 22.47 -0.41
N GLU A 77 -13.35 23.13 -1.36
CA GLU A 77 -13.64 24.52 -1.74
C GLU A 77 -14.70 24.64 -2.84
N GLN A 78 -14.78 23.70 -3.80
CA GLN A 78 -15.65 23.85 -4.98
C GLN A 78 -17.06 23.24 -4.86
N GLY A 79 -17.32 22.32 -3.93
CA GLY A 79 -18.55 21.51 -4.00
C GLY A 79 -18.67 20.77 -5.35
N ASP A 80 -19.79 20.13 -5.66
CA ASP A 80 -20.00 19.28 -6.86
C ASP A 80 -19.81 19.97 -8.24
N SER A 81 -19.39 21.24 -8.29
CA SER A 81 -19.09 21.95 -9.52
C SER A 81 -17.68 21.60 -10.01
N LYS A 82 -17.54 20.47 -10.69
CA LYS A 82 -16.32 20.08 -11.42
C LYS A 82 -15.92 21.17 -12.42
N SER A 83 -14.91 21.98 -12.08
CA SER A 83 -14.22 22.78 -13.10
C SER A 83 -13.34 21.86 -13.95
N ASP A 84 -13.60 21.81 -15.25
CA ASP A 84 -13.01 20.98 -16.32
C ASP A 84 -11.49 21.15 -16.56
N SER A 85 -10.75 21.73 -15.61
CA SER A 85 -9.29 21.76 -15.61
C SER A 85 -8.75 20.66 -14.70
N ASP A 86 -9.17 19.43 -14.96
CA ASP A 86 -8.44 18.25 -14.47
C ASP A 86 -7.11 18.22 -15.22
N GLU A 87 -6.10 18.89 -14.68
CA GLU A 87 -4.72 18.60 -15.06
C GLU A 87 -4.52 17.10 -14.83
N GLU A 88 -4.25 16.38 -15.92
CA GLU A 88 -4.10 14.93 -15.92
C GLU A 88 -2.87 14.55 -15.09
N TYR A 89 -3.06 14.41 -13.77
CA TYR A 89 -2.00 14.01 -12.87
C TYR A 89 -1.74 12.52 -13.05
N THR A 90 -0.64 12.21 -13.73
CA THR A 90 -0.14 10.85 -13.80
C THR A 90 0.64 10.53 -12.53
N LYS A 91 0.16 9.56 -11.75
CA LYS A 91 0.85 9.09 -10.55
C LYS A 91 2.25 8.58 -10.90
N GLN A 92 3.27 9.15 -10.25
CA GLN A 92 4.65 8.71 -10.39
C GLN A 92 4.97 7.59 -9.39
N ASN A 93 4.95 6.34 -9.88
CA ASN A 93 5.42 5.20 -9.09
C ASN A 93 6.97 5.18 -9.06
N VAL A 94 7.56 4.75 -7.95
CA VAL A 94 9.03 4.74 -7.75
C VAL A 94 9.57 3.31 -7.76
N LEU A 95 10.60 3.07 -8.56
CA LEU A 95 11.36 1.81 -8.57
C LEU A 95 12.73 1.99 -7.90
N LEU A 96 13.01 1.20 -6.86
CA LEU A 96 14.27 1.25 -6.12
C LEU A 96 15.23 0.11 -6.49
N ILE A 97 16.27 0.44 -7.24
CA ILE A 97 17.30 -0.52 -7.68
C ILE A 97 18.54 -0.44 -6.78
N GLY A 98 19.17 -1.58 -6.50
CA GLY A 98 20.35 -1.69 -5.65
C GLY A 98 20.54 -3.10 -5.07
N PRO A 99 21.69 -3.40 -4.44
CA PRO A 99 21.96 -4.70 -3.85
C PRO A 99 21.05 -4.99 -2.63
N THR A 100 21.02 -6.24 -2.20
CA THR A 100 20.37 -6.63 -0.95
C THR A 100 21.11 -6.04 0.26
N GLY A 101 20.38 -5.78 1.35
CA GLY A 101 20.99 -5.29 2.60
C GLY A 101 21.39 -3.81 2.64
N VAL A 102 21.19 -3.02 1.58
CA VAL A 102 21.52 -1.58 1.58
C VAL A 102 20.48 -0.68 2.25
N GLY A 103 19.42 -1.26 2.80
CA GLY A 103 18.41 -0.53 3.58
C GLY A 103 17.21 0.00 2.78
N LYS A 104 16.93 -0.48 1.56
CA LYS A 104 15.78 -0.04 0.75
C LYS A 104 14.45 -0.14 1.50
N THR A 105 14.14 -1.32 2.03
CA THR A 105 12.91 -1.58 2.80
C THR A 105 12.81 -0.65 4.02
N TYR A 106 13.94 -0.44 4.71
CA TYR A 106 14.00 0.42 5.89
C TYR A 106 13.80 1.90 5.53
N LEU A 107 14.36 2.34 4.41
CA LEU A 107 14.21 3.69 3.88
C LEU A 107 12.74 4.01 3.59
N ILE A 108 12.05 3.12 2.88
CA ILE A 108 10.62 3.29 2.56
C ILE A 108 9.75 3.26 3.82
N LYS A 109 10.01 2.33 4.74
CA LYS A 109 9.26 2.26 6.01
C LYS A 109 9.43 3.53 6.85
N THR A 110 10.64 4.10 6.88
CA THR A 110 10.92 5.36 7.59
C THR A 110 10.20 6.53 6.92
N LEU A 111 10.16 6.54 5.59
CA LEU A 111 9.48 7.56 4.82
C LEU A 111 7.97 7.54 5.06
N ALA A 112 7.33 6.37 5.01
CA ALA A 112 5.89 6.23 5.30
C ALA A 112 5.54 6.73 6.71
N LYS A 113 6.37 6.41 7.71
CA LYS A 113 6.22 6.92 9.09
C LYS A 113 6.35 8.43 9.19
N LEU A 114 7.27 9.02 8.44
CA LEU A 114 7.46 10.48 8.41
C LEU A 114 6.23 11.17 7.82
N ILE A 115 5.62 10.59 6.77
CA ILE A 115 4.43 11.17 6.14
C ILE A 115 3.18 10.91 7.00
N GLY A 116 3.11 9.80 7.73
CA GLY A 116 1.97 9.45 8.57
C GLY A 116 0.79 8.88 7.78
N VAL A 117 1.09 8.07 6.75
CA VAL A 117 0.09 7.40 5.90
C VAL A 117 0.04 5.90 6.19
N PRO A 118 -1.10 5.23 5.91
CA PRO A 118 -1.16 3.77 5.95
C PRO A 118 -0.08 3.16 5.06
N PHE A 119 0.58 2.11 5.53
CA PHE A 119 1.71 1.51 4.84
C PHE A 119 1.64 -0.01 4.81
N VAL A 120 1.68 -0.58 3.61
CA VAL A 120 1.74 -2.03 3.43
C VAL A 120 3.01 -2.42 2.70
N LYS A 121 3.70 -3.43 3.24
CA LYS A 121 4.78 -4.14 2.55
C LYS A 121 4.21 -5.44 1.96
N ALA A 122 4.28 -5.58 0.65
CA ALA A 122 3.99 -6.81 -0.07
C ALA A 122 5.27 -7.45 -0.62
N ASP A 123 5.31 -8.76 -0.69
CA ASP A 123 6.39 -9.52 -1.32
C ASP A 123 5.90 -10.01 -2.68
N ALA A 124 6.60 -9.63 -3.74
CA ALA A 124 6.24 -9.95 -5.11
C ALA A 124 6.17 -11.47 -5.37
N THR A 125 6.97 -12.28 -4.67
CA THR A 125 7.00 -13.75 -4.88
C THR A 125 5.65 -14.43 -4.59
N LYS A 126 4.84 -13.86 -3.70
CA LYS A 126 3.50 -14.37 -3.33
C LYS A 126 2.48 -14.33 -4.46
N PHE A 127 2.75 -13.56 -5.53
CA PHE A 127 1.87 -13.41 -6.68
C PHE A 127 2.25 -14.35 -7.84
N SER A 128 3.19 -15.30 -7.64
CA SER A 128 3.64 -16.25 -8.67
C SER A 128 2.90 -17.59 -8.64
N GLU A 129 2.65 -18.16 -9.82
CA GLU A 129 1.70 -19.28 -10.01
C GLU A 129 2.20 -20.65 -9.51
N THR A 130 3.49 -20.84 -9.26
CA THR A 130 4.05 -22.17 -8.91
C THR A 130 4.20 -22.44 -7.40
N GLY A 131 3.63 -21.59 -6.53
CA GLY A 131 3.94 -21.60 -5.09
C GLY A 131 2.76 -21.72 -4.11
N TYR A 132 1.67 -22.43 -4.43
CA TYR A 132 0.65 -22.96 -3.48
C TYR A 132 0.02 -22.00 -2.41
N VAL A 133 0.25 -20.70 -2.49
CA VAL A 133 -0.41 -19.67 -1.68
C VAL A 133 -0.70 -18.49 -2.60
N GLY A 134 -1.88 -18.51 -3.23
CA GLY A 134 -2.34 -17.45 -4.12
C GLY A 134 -2.63 -16.18 -3.35
N GLY A 135 -1.62 -15.34 -3.12
CA GLY A 135 -1.85 -13.96 -2.71
C GLY A 135 -2.54 -13.23 -3.84
N ASN A 136 -3.73 -12.69 -3.60
CA ASN A 136 -4.41 -11.83 -4.57
C ASN A 136 -3.86 -10.40 -4.41
N VAL A 137 -3.68 -9.67 -5.52
CA VAL A 137 -3.32 -8.24 -5.47
C VAL A 137 -4.34 -7.45 -4.64
N GLU A 138 -5.60 -7.89 -4.62
CA GLU A 138 -6.64 -7.36 -3.75
C GLU A 138 -6.30 -7.43 -2.25
N ASP A 139 -5.55 -8.44 -1.82
CA ASP A 139 -5.18 -8.61 -0.41
C ASP A 139 -4.26 -7.47 0.05
N ILE A 140 -3.39 -6.95 -0.83
CA ILE A 140 -2.56 -5.77 -0.52
C ILE A 140 -3.45 -4.56 -0.18
N ILE A 141 -4.52 -4.37 -0.95
CA ILE A 141 -5.44 -3.25 -0.75
C ILE A 141 -6.28 -3.45 0.52
N ARG A 142 -6.71 -4.69 0.80
CA ARG A 142 -7.40 -5.04 2.05
C ARG A 142 -6.50 -4.81 3.27
N ASP A 143 -5.23 -5.18 3.18
CA ASP A 143 -4.23 -4.89 4.21
C ASP A 143 -4.06 -3.37 4.40
N LEU A 144 -4.09 -2.59 3.32
CA LEU A 144 -3.94 -1.13 3.39
C LEU A 144 -5.16 -0.46 4.04
N VAL A 145 -6.36 -0.95 3.76
CA VAL A 145 -7.59 -0.52 4.44
C VAL A 145 -7.57 -0.92 5.91
N THR A 146 -7.01 -2.08 6.24
CA THR A 146 -6.84 -2.53 7.63
C THR A 146 -5.87 -1.62 8.40
N GLU A 147 -4.73 -1.26 7.80
CA GLU A 147 -3.79 -0.27 8.34
C GLU A 147 -4.41 1.14 8.46
N ALA A 148 -5.44 1.43 7.68
CA ALA A 148 -6.24 2.65 7.77
C ALA A 148 -7.41 2.55 8.77
N GLU A 149 -7.43 1.54 9.64
CA GLU A 149 -8.50 1.28 10.63
C GLU A 149 -9.89 1.12 9.99
N GLY A 150 -9.96 0.58 8.78
CA GLY A 150 -11.19 0.41 8.02
C GLY A 150 -11.65 1.67 7.27
N ASN A 151 -10.89 2.76 7.31
CA ASN A 151 -11.24 3.99 6.61
C ASN A 151 -10.70 4.00 5.16
N VAL A 152 -11.61 3.79 4.22
CA VAL A 152 -11.29 3.76 2.78
C VAL A 152 -10.76 5.11 2.28
N ASP A 153 -11.26 6.23 2.79
CA ASP A 153 -10.80 7.55 2.37
C ASP A 153 -9.37 7.83 2.81
N VAL A 154 -8.97 7.32 3.97
CA VAL A 154 -7.58 7.37 4.43
C VAL A 154 -6.71 6.42 3.60
N ALA A 155 -7.20 5.20 3.32
CA ALA A 155 -6.48 4.18 2.57
C ALA A 155 -6.12 4.60 1.14
N LYS A 156 -6.96 5.44 0.49
CA LYS A 156 -6.69 6.01 -0.85
C LYS A 156 -5.35 6.75 -0.94
N TYR A 157 -4.90 7.34 0.16
CA TYR A 157 -3.64 8.09 0.23
C TYR A 157 -2.48 7.27 0.83
N GLY A 158 -2.70 5.97 1.05
CA GLY A 158 -1.72 5.04 1.60
C GLY A 158 -0.57 4.75 0.64
N MET A 159 0.48 4.14 1.20
CA MET A 159 1.70 3.77 0.51
C MET A 159 1.84 2.24 0.46
N VAL A 160 2.05 1.71 -0.73
CA VAL A 160 2.32 0.29 -0.98
C VAL A 160 3.78 0.13 -1.40
N PHE A 161 4.50 -0.77 -0.74
CA PHE A 161 5.86 -1.15 -1.11
C PHE A 161 5.91 -2.62 -1.51
N ILE A 162 6.25 -2.87 -2.78
CA ILE A 162 6.41 -4.22 -3.33
C ILE A 162 7.90 -4.56 -3.34
N ASP A 163 8.29 -5.54 -2.52
CA ASP A 163 9.66 -6.05 -2.41
C ASP A 163 9.86 -7.26 -3.33
N GLU A 164 11.11 -7.61 -3.64
CA GLU A 164 11.48 -8.77 -4.48
C GLU A 164 10.87 -8.81 -5.90
N ILE A 165 10.58 -7.64 -6.49
CA ILE A 165 9.99 -7.55 -7.84
C ILE A 165 10.84 -8.22 -8.94
N ASP A 166 12.16 -8.32 -8.72
CA ASP A 166 13.09 -9.01 -9.61
C ASP A 166 12.78 -10.51 -9.74
N LYS A 167 12.17 -11.12 -8.72
CA LYS A 167 11.83 -12.55 -8.70
C LYS A 167 10.69 -12.90 -9.65
N ILE A 168 9.74 -11.98 -9.87
CA ILE A 168 8.67 -12.18 -10.86
C ILE A 168 9.21 -11.95 -12.28
N ALA A 169 10.10 -10.97 -12.48
CA ALA A 169 10.63 -10.64 -13.81
C ALA A 169 11.48 -11.77 -14.44
N SER A 170 12.17 -12.57 -13.62
CA SER A 170 13.02 -13.67 -14.10
C SER A 170 12.26 -14.89 -14.64
N ALA A 171 10.95 -14.99 -14.42
CA ALA A 171 10.14 -16.13 -14.87
C ALA A 171 9.77 -16.08 -16.38
N ALA A 172 10.08 -14.98 -17.07
CA ALA A 172 9.68 -14.75 -18.47
C ALA A 172 10.45 -15.56 -19.54
N ASN A 173 11.43 -16.39 -19.17
CA ASN A 173 12.30 -17.12 -20.12
C ASN A 173 12.13 -18.65 -20.07
N LEU A 174 10.89 -19.15 -20.09
CA LEU A 174 10.64 -20.57 -20.34
C LEU A 174 9.62 -20.72 -21.47
N ILE A 175 10.11 -21.21 -22.61
CA ILE A 175 9.37 -21.54 -23.84
C ILE A 175 8.14 -22.39 -23.48
N GLY A 176 6.98 -21.76 -23.42
CA GLY A 176 5.69 -22.36 -23.06
C GLY A 176 4.66 -21.25 -22.85
N LYS A 177 3.41 -21.48 -23.26
CA LYS A 177 2.30 -20.50 -23.29
C LYS A 177 2.31 -19.56 -22.06
N ASP A 178 2.53 -18.26 -22.32
CA ASP A 178 2.63 -17.18 -21.33
C ASP A 178 1.36 -17.06 -20.47
N VAL A 179 1.43 -17.52 -19.22
CA VAL A 179 0.43 -17.25 -18.17
C VAL A 179 1.04 -16.70 -16.87
N SER A 180 2.37 -16.75 -16.71
CA SER A 180 3.05 -16.50 -15.42
C SER A 180 3.32 -15.01 -15.09
N GLY A 181 3.64 -14.16 -16.08
CA GLY A 181 4.04 -12.76 -15.81
C GLY A 181 2.96 -11.71 -16.10
N ARG A 182 2.06 -11.98 -17.05
CA ARG A 182 1.03 -11.01 -17.47
C ARG A 182 -0.01 -10.77 -16.40
N GLY A 183 -0.41 -11.75 -15.59
CA GLY A 183 -1.45 -11.57 -14.57
C GLY A 183 -1.10 -10.50 -13.54
N VAL A 184 0.13 -10.52 -13.02
CA VAL A 184 0.60 -9.55 -12.01
C VAL A 184 0.91 -8.20 -12.65
N GLN A 185 1.51 -8.18 -13.84
CA GLN A 185 1.75 -6.93 -14.56
C GLN A 185 0.42 -6.25 -14.94
N THR A 186 -0.56 -7.00 -15.45
CA THR A 186 -1.90 -6.49 -15.75
C THR A 186 -2.67 -6.09 -14.48
N GLY A 187 -2.46 -6.77 -13.35
CA GLY A 187 -3.10 -6.41 -12.07
C GLY A 187 -2.48 -5.20 -11.37
N LEU A 188 -1.28 -4.77 -11.78
CA LEU A 188 -0.56 -3.60 -11.26
C LEU A 188 -0.52 -2.41 -12.24
N LEU A 189 -0.99 -2.60 -13.48
CA LEU A 189 -1.19 -1.57 -14.51
C LEU A 189 -2.57 -0.89 -14.33
#